data_AF-A0A5C1MF79-F1
#
_entry.id   AF-A0A5C1MF79-F1
#
_cell.length_a   1.000
_cell.length_b   1.000
_cell.length_c   1.000
_cell.angle_alpha   90.00
_cell.angle_beta   90.00
_cell.angle_gamma   90.00
#
_symmetry.space_group_name_H-M   'P 1'
#
loop_
_entity.id
_entity.type
_entity.pdbx_description
1 polymer ?
#
loop_
_entity_poly.entity_id
_entity_poly.type
_entity_poly.pdbx_seq_one_letter_code
_entity_poly.pdbx_strand_id
1 'polypeptide(L)' 'MAVLELTEKERIVLIDALESYLSDLKTERSKTDNRAWRADLREEEAILNGLLGHLIAKAA' A
#
# COMPACT_ATOMS: atom_id res chain seq x y z
N MET A 1 -10.57 -9.27 -15.85
CA MET A 1 -9.67 -9.32 -14.67
C MET A 1 -8.29 -9.63 -15.18
N ALA A 2 -7.32 -8.72 -14.97
CA ALA A 2 -5.93 -9.02 -15.25
C ALA A 2 -5.35 -9.76 -14.04
N VAL A 3 -4.68 -10.90 -14.28
CA VAL A 3 -3.95 -11.63 -13.24
C VAL A 3 -2.49 -11.22 -13.37
N LEU A 4 -1.93 -10.65 -12.30
CA LEU A 4 -0.52 -10.34 -12.20
C LEU A 4 0.19 -11.54 -11.56
N GLU A 5 0.94 -12.29 -12.35
CA GLU A 5 1.82 -13.32 -11.82
C GLU A 5 3.15 -12.69 -11.41
N LEU A 6 3.51 -12.87 -10.14
CA LEU A 6 4.74 -12.36 -9.57
C LEU A 6 5.60 -13.55 -9.15
N THR A 7 6.88 -13.48 -9.50
CA THR A 7 7.90 -14.32 -8.86
C THR A 7 8.03 -13.98 -7.39
N GLU A 8 8.65 -14.88 -6.62
CA GLU A 8 8.99 -14.66 -5.21
C GLU A 8 9.72 -13.33 -5.01
N LYS A 9 10.73 -13.06 -5.85
CA LYS A 9 11.56 -11.86 -5.76
C LYS A 9 10.78 -10.59 -6.06
N GLU A 10 9.94 -10.60 -7.11
CA GLU A 10 9.09 -9.45 -7.44
C GLU A 10 8.07 -9.18 -6.34
N ARG A 11 7.52 -10.24 -5.72
CA ARG A 11 6.59 -10.10 -4.59
C ARG A 11 7.26 -9.45 -3.38
N ILE A 12 8.45 -9.90 -3.01
CA ILE A 12 9.23 -9.30 -1.90
C ILE A 12 9.52 -7.83 -2.19
N VAL A 13 10.05 -7.52 -3.37
CA VAL A 13 10.37 -6.13 -3.76
C VAL A 13 9.12 -5.25 -3.73
N LEU A 14 7.97 -5.77 -4.18
CA LEU A 14 6.71 -5.03 -4.15
C LEU A 14 6.20 -4.81 -2.72
N ILE A 15 6.32 -5.81 -1.85
CA ILE A 15 6.00 -5.68 -0.41
C ILE A 15 6.84 -4.55 0.20
N ASP A 16 8.17 -4.58 0.03
CA ASP A 16 9.07 -3.58 0.59
C ASP A 16 8.73 -2.16 0.09
N ALA A 17 8.43 -2.03 -1.21
CA ALA A 17 8.05 -0.75 -1.81
C ALA A 17 6.73 -0.22 -1.23
N LEU A 18 5.72 -1.09 -1.07
CA LEU A 18 4.43 -0.73 -0.50
C LEU A 18 4.54 -0.34 0.98
N GLU A 19 5.35 -1.05 1.77
CA GLU A 19 5.59 -0.73 3.17
C GLU A 19 6.28 0.63 3.34
N SER A 20 7.30 0.90 2.52
CA SER A 20 7.98 2.21 2.50
C SER A 20 6.99 3.32 2.15
N TYR A 21 6.20 3.13 1.10
CA TYR A 21 5.23 4.15 0.67
C TYR A 21 4.14 4.38 1.72
N LEU A 22 3.62 3.32 2.36
CA LEU A 22 2.65 3.43 3.45
C LEU A 22 3.20 4.24 4.64
N SER A 23 4.50 4.13 4.94
CA SER A 23 5.14 4.93 5.98
C SER A 23 5.15 6.43 5.61
N ASP A 24 5.51 6.75 4.37
CA ASP A 24 5.52 8.12 3.86
C ASP A 24 4.11 8.72 3.83
N LEU A 25 3.13 7.93 3.39
CA LEU A 25 1.73 8.33 3.29
C LEU A 25 1.10 8.61 4.66
N LYS A 26 1.44 7.81 5.69
CA LYS A 26 1.05 8.10 7.09
C LYS A 26 1.64 9.42 7.56
N THR A 27 2.89 9.68 7.21
CA THR A 27 3.58 10.93 7.55
C THR A 27 2.92 12.12 6.87
N GLU A 28 2.64 12.04 5.57
CA GLU A 28 1.94 13.07 4.82
C GLU A 28 0.54 13.33 5.39
N ARG A 29 -0.26 12.27 5.60
CA ARG A 29 -1.61 12.38 6.16
C ARG A 29 -1.63 13.08 7.53
N SER A 30 -0.61 12.86 8.35
CA SER A 30 -0.50 13.53 9.66
C SER A 30 -0.24 15.04 9.55
N LYS A 31 0.38 15.48 8.46
CA LYS A 31 0.72 16.88 8.18
C LYS A 31 -0.35 17.60 7.33
N THR A 32 -1.27 16.87 6.71
CA THR A 32 -2.30 17.44 5.83
C THR A 32 -3.48 17.99 6.61
N ASP A 33 -3.62 19.32 6.68
CA ASP A 33 -4.76 19.98 7.35
C ASP A 33 -6.04 20.04 6.50
N ASN A 34 -5.92 19.92 5.18
CA ASN A 34 -7.07 19.85 4.30
C ASN A 34 -7.83 18.53 4.52
N ARG A 35 -9.10 18.61 4.94
CA ARG A 35 -9.92 17.44 5.26
C ARG A 35 -10.22 16.54 4.06
N ALA A 36 -10.43 17.12 2.87
CA ALA A 36 -10.73 16.35 1.66
C ALA A 36 -9.49 15.54 1.25
N TRP A 37 -8.34 16.20 1.16
CA TRP A 37 -7.08 15.52 0.87
C TRP A 37 -6.73 14.47 1.94
N ARG A 38 -6.97 14.76 3.23
CA ARG A 38 -6.79 13.76 4.29
C ARG A 38 -7.69 12.53 4.11
N ALA A 39 -8.89 12.68 3.54
CA ALA A 39 -9.78 11.58 3.23
C ALA A 39 -9.26 10.75 2.05
N ASP A 40 -8.79 11.41 0.99
CA ASP A 40 -8.18 10.75 -0.17
C ASP A 40 -6.95 9.91 0.26
N LEU A 41 -6.08 10.47 1.10
CA LEU A 41 -4.94 9.74 1.68
C LEU A 41 -5.37 8.54 2.52
N ARG A 42 -6.53 8.58 3.20
CA ARG A 42 -7.03 7.40 3.94
C ARG A 42 -7.55 6.32 3.01
N GLU A 43 -8.20 6.70 1.92
CA GLU A 43 -8.67 5.75 0.92
C GLU A 43 -7.48 5.05 0.25
N GLU A 44 -6.46 5.82 -0.12
CA GLU A 44 -5.22 5.28 -0.64
C GLU A 44 -4.53 4.34 0.37
N GLU A 45 -4.42 4.74 1.64
CA GLU A 45 -3.89 3.88 2.72
C GLU A 45 -4.65 2.55 2.79
N ALA A 46 -5.99 2.57 2.66
CA ALA A 46 -6.81 1.36 2.73
C ALA A 46 -6.58 0.44 1.53
N ILE A 47 -6.48 0.98 0.32
CA ILE A 47 -6.20 0.21 -0.91
C ILE A 47 -4.85 -0.49 -0.80
N LEU A 48 -3.81 0.23 -0.38
CA LEU A 48 -2.45 -0.29 -0.26
C LEU A 48 -2.35 -1.37 0.81
N ASN A 49 -2.99 -1.20 1.96
CA ASN A 49 -3.05 -2.24 3.00
C ASN A 49 -3.78 -3.51 2.49
N GLY A 50 -4.83 -3.36 1.69
CA GLY A 50 -5.51 -4.50 1.05
C GLY A 50 -4.59 -5.25 0.08
N LEU A 51 -3.85 -4.53 -0.76
CA LEU A 51 -2.86 -5.11 -1.67
C LEU A 51 -1.74 -5.83 -0.90
N LEU A 52 -1.20 -5.21 0.13
CA LEU A 52 -0.17 -5.80 0.99
C LEU A 52 -0.67 -7.09 1.64
N GLY A 53 -1.90 -7.10 2.15
CA GLY A 53 -2.53 -8.30 2.70
C GLY A 53 -2.62 -9.44 1.68
N HIS A 54 -2.98 -9.15 0.42
CA HIS A 54 -3.01 -10.16 -0.64
C HIS A 54 -1.62 -10.71 -0.98
N LEU A 55 -0.59 -9.85 -1.01
CA LEU A 55 0.77 -10.24 -1.31
C LEU A 55 1.38 -11.12 -0.19
N ILE A 56 1.06 -10.82 1.06
CA ILE A 56 1.53 -11.61 2.21
C ILE A 56 0.78 -12.95 2.30
N ALA A 57 -0.55 -12.95 2.12
CA ALA A 57 -1.36 -14.15 2.23
C ALA A 57 -1.02 -15.22 1.17
N LYS A 58 -0.55 -14.81 -0.02
CA LYS A 58 -0.12 -15.73 -1.08
C LYS A 58 1.23 -16.43 -0.77
N ALA A 59 1.90 -16.08 0.32
CA ALA A 59 3.16 -16.68 0.75
C ALA A 59 3.00 -17.83 1.77
N ALA A 60 1.78 -18.11 2.25
CA ALA A 60 1.44 -19.21 3.16
C ALA A 60 0.82 -20.39 2.38
#